data_AF-A0A381NBZ5-F1
#
_entry.id   AF-A0A381NBZ5-F1
#
_cell.length_a   1.000
_cell.length_b   1.000
_cell.length_c   1.000
_cell.angle_alpha   90.00
_cell.angle_beta   90.00
_cell.angle_gamma   90.00
#
_symmetry.space_group_name_H-M   'P 1'
#
loop_
_entity.id
_entity.type
_entity.pdbx_description
1 polymer ?
#
loop_
_entity_poly.entity_id
_entity_poly.type
_entity_poly.pdbx_seq_one_letter_code
_entity_poly.pdbx_strand_id
1 'polypeptide(L)'
;VPPSSRTVTHRRSLAPPGDGPPDGRAALPDGDSLRAVNDVRSRTVGSVPSAAPSTTARLLALLAILVAGVCGGLVGHSVTNLQCADECPTLAGSMGVLGAGLAAVGVGIVAVLALRAMSEWRTGQLQQAARDDHPVD
;
A
#
# COMPACT_ATOMS: atom_id res chain seq x y z
N VAL A 1 17.33 39.99 23.73
CA VAL A 1 18.74 39.59 23.89
C VAL A 1 18.81 38.07 23.80
N PRO A 2 19.33 37.49 22.70
CA PRO A 2 19.62 36.07 22.62
C PRO A 2 20.97 35.78 23.30
N PRO A 3 21.19 34.56 23.84
CA PRO A 3 22.55 34.10 23.96
C PRO A 3 22.80 32.71 23.36
N SER A 4 24.00 32.62 22.81
CA SER A 4 24.86 31.43 22.76
C SER A 4 24.67 30.47 21.58
N SER A 5 25.22 30.90 20.45
CA SER A 5 25.79 30.04 19.42
C SER A 5 26.78 29.05 20.05
N ARG A 6 26.43 27.77 20.11
CA ARG A 6 27.38 26.70 20.47
C ARG A 6 28.30 26.43 19.28
N THR A 7 29.51 26.97 19.37
CA THR A 7 30.65 26.68 18.50
C THR A 7 31.02 25.20 18.63
N VAL A 8 30.64 24.38 17.65
CA VAL A 8 31.10 23.00 17.53
C VAL A 8 32.55 23.02 17.08
N THR A 9 33.45 22.72 18.02
CA THR A 9 34.89 22.57 17.78
C THR A 9 35.11 21.30 16.97
N HIS A 10 35.31 21.44 15.66
CA HIS A 10 35.63 20.32 14.77
C HIS A 10 37.06 19.83 15.11
N ARG A 11 37.14 18.68 15.79
CA ARG A 11 38.36 17.96 16.12
C ARG A 11 39.11 17.67 14.81
N ARG A 12 40.25 18.35 14.58
CA ARG A 12 41.21 17.98 13.53
C ARG A 12 41.69 16.56 13.78
N SER A 13 41.16 15.61 13.01
CA SER A 13 41.69 14.25 12.94
C SER A 13 42.99 14.31 12.14
N LEU A 14 44.09 13.97 12.81
CA LEU A 14 45.43 13.89 12.26
C LEU A 14 45.46 12.73 11.24
N ALA A 15 45.68 13.03 9.96
CA ALA A 15 45.95 12.03 8.93
C ALA A 15 47.47 11.74 8.86
N PRO A 16 47.91 10.50 8.62
CA PRO A 16 49.33 10.23 8.34
C PRO A 16 49.73 10.73 6.94
N PRO A 17 50.97 11.23 6.75
CA PRO A 17 51.49 11.52 5.42
C PRO A 17 52.07 10.23 4.81
N GLY A 18 51.68 9.89 3.59
CA GLY A 18 52.30 8.76 2.88
C GLY A 18 51.56 8.34 1.62
N ASP A 19 51.98 8.94 0.51
CA ASP A 19 52.09 8.37 -0.85
C ASP A 19 50.83 7.79 -1.53
N GLY A 20 50.23 8.59 -2.40
CA GLY A 20 49.28 8.10 -3.40
C GLY A 20 49.99 7.49 -4.62
N PRO A 21 49.50 6.38 -5.19
CA PRO A 21 49.95 5.93 -6.51
C PRO A 21 49.31 6.79 -7.62
N PRO A 22 50.05 7.16 -8.67
CA PRO A 22 49.51 7.93 -9.78
C PRO A 22 48.89 7.00 -10.81
N ASP A 23 47.66 6.53 -10.58
CA ASP A 23 46.92 5.80 -11.61
C ASP A 23 45.44 6.14 -11.52
N GLY A 24 44.91 6.79 -12.56
CA GLY A 24 43.50 7.12 -12.76
C GLY A 24 42.60 5.90 -13.00
N ARG A 25 42.82 4.80 -12.27
CA ARG A 25 41.89 3.68 -12.23
C ARG A 25 40.82 4.02 -11.21
N ALA A 26 39.68 4.48 -11.69
CA ALA A 26 38.44 4.47 -10.93
C ALA A 26 38.33 3.09 -10.26
N ALA A 27 38.38 3.05 -8.93
CA ALA A 27 38.26 1.84 -8.14
C ALA A 27 36.93 1.17 -8.51
N LEU A 28 37.00 0.12 -9.33
CA LEU A 28 35.87 -0.72 -9.64
C LEU A 28 35.46 -1.38 -8.33
N PRO A 29 34.20 -1.26 -7.87
CA PRO A 29 33.78 -1.86 -6.61
C PRO A 29 34.02 -3.37 -6.66
N ASP A 30 34.68 -3.90 -5.61
CA ASP A 30 35.00 -5.32 -5.50
C ASP A 30 33.74 -6.18 -5.66
N GLY A 31 33.87 -7.33 -6.32
CA GLY A 31 32.74 -8.24 -6.58
C GLY A 31 31.99 -8.70 -5.32
N ASP A 32 32.67 -8.73 -4.17
CA ASP A 32 32.07 -9.04 -2.88
C ASP A 32 31.17 -7.92 -2.36
N SER A 33 31.52 -6.66 -2.63
CA SER A 33 30.66 -5.51 -2.32
C SER A 33 29.40 -5.52 -3.18
N LEU A 34 29.52 -5.84 -4.47
CA LEU A 34 28.36 -5.99 -5.35
C LEU A 34 27.46 -7.16 -4.93
N ARG A 35 28.04 -8.27 -4.47
CA ARG A 35 27.28 -9.40 -3.92
C ARG A 35 26.55 -9.03 -2.63
N ALA A 36 27.21 -8.35 -1.69
CA ALA A 36 26.60 -7.90 -0.45
C ALA A 36 25.42 -6.93 -0.70
N VAL A 37 25.60 -5.98 -1.62
CA VAL A 37 24.54 -5.02 -2.01
C VAL A 37 23.37 -5.72 -2.70
N ASN A 38 23.64 -6.69 -3.58
CA ASN A 38 22.57 -7.49 -4.20
C ASN A 38 21.85 -8.36 -3.18
N ASP A 39 22.54 -8.96 -2.22
CA ASP A 39 21.96 -9.81 -1.18
C ASP A 39 21.02 -9.00 -0.26
N VAL A 40 21.45 -7.79 0.13
CA VAL A 40 20.58 -6.83 0.84
C VAL A 40 19.39 -6.41 -0.02
N ARG A 41 19.59 -6.17 -1.32
CA ARG A 41 18.51 -5.81 -2.26
C ARG A 41 17.53 -6.96 -2.50
N SER A 42 18.00 -8.19 -2.59
CA SER A 42 17.19 -9.41 -2.72
C SER A 42 16.41 -9.67 -1.43
N ARG A 43 17.02 -9.46 -0.27
CA ARG A 43 16.32 -9.52 1.03
C ARG A 43 15.27 -8.43 1.18
N THR A 44 15.52 -7.21 0.72
CA THR A 44 14.52 -6.12 0.78
C THR A 44 13.42 -6.23 -0.28
N VAL A 45 13.70 -6.77 -1.46
CA VAL A 45 12.67 -7.08 -2.48
C VAL A 45 11.85 -8.32 -2.08
N GLY A 46 12.45 -9.28 -1.37
CA GLY A 46 11.74 -10.43 -0.79
C GLY A 46 11.01 -10.12 0.53
N SER A 47 11.42 -9.09 1.27
CA SER A 47 10.78 -8.63 2.51
C SER A 47 9.86 -7.42 2.33
N VAL A 48 9.53 -7.03 1.09
CA VAL A 48 8.35 -6.20 0.90
C VAL A 48 7.21 -7.04 1.47
N PRO A 49 6.57 -6.64 2.60
CA PRO A 49 5.40 -7.34 3.06
C PRO A 49 4.48 -7.39 1.86
N SER A 50 4.16 -8.60 1.39
CA SER A 50 3.30 -8.79 0.23
C SER A 50 2.17 -7.80 0.40
N ALA A 51 2.06 -6.85 -0.53
CA ALA A 51 1.01 -5.83 -0.54
C ALA A 51 -0.37 -6.46 -0.80
N ALA A 52 -0.52 -7.74 -0.45
CA ALA A 52 -1.77 -8.40 -0.31
C ALA A 52 -2.53 -7.72 0.83
N PRO A 53 -3.59 -6.92 0.55
CA PRO A 53 -4.49 -6.44 1.59
C PRO A 53 -4.84 -7.58 2.53
N SER A 54 -4.92 -7.29 3.84
CA SER A 54 -5.21 -8.29 4.86
C SER A 54 -6.39 -9.16 4.44
N THR A 55 -6.28 -10.46 4.65
CA THR A 55 -7.29 -11.46 4.26
C THR A 55 -8.68 -11.09 4.78
N THR A 56 -8.76 -10.54 5.98
CA THR A 56 -9.99 -10.03 6.59
C THR A 56 -10.58 -8.83 5.84
N ALA A 57 -9.75 -7.90 5.36
CA ALA A 57 -10.22 -6.74 4.61
C ALA A 57 -10.68 -7.12 3.20
N ARG A 58 -9.99 -8.08 2.55
CA ARG A 58 -10.46 -8.67 1.29
C ARG A 58 -11.81 -9.36 1.45
N LEU A 59 -12.02 -10.08 2.56
CA LEU A 59 -13.27 -10.76 2.85
C LEU A 59 -14.42 -9.77 3.07
N LEU A 60 -14.20 -8.72 3.86
CA LEU A 60 -15.21 -7.69 4.11
C LEU A 60 -15.59 -6.95 2.81
N ALA A 61 -14.61 -6.63 1.97
CA ALA A 61 -14.86 -6.04 0.66
C ALA A 61 -15.68 -6.98 -0.23
N LEU A 62 -15.31 -8.28 -0.31
CA LEU A 62 -16.07 -9.29 -1.04
C LEU A 62 -17.51 -9.40 -0.54
N LEU A 63 -17.72 -9.47 0.77
CA LEU A 63 -19.06 -9.55 1.36
C LEU A 63 -19.90 -8.31 1.05
N ALA A 64 -19.33 -7.11 1.15
CA ALA A 64 -20.03 -5.87 0.82
C ALA A 64 -20.40 -5.80 -0.67
N ILE A 65 -19.49 -6.19 -1.57
CA ILE A 65 -19.73 -6.23 -3.02
C ILE A 65 -20.84 -7.23 -3.36
N LEU A 66 -20.81 -8.42 -2.75
CA LEU A 66 -21.82 -9.46 -2.98
C LEU A 66 -23.20 -9.02 -2.48
N VAL A 67 -23.29 -8.47 -1.27
CA VAL A 67 -24.57 -8.00 -0.72
C VAL A 67 -25.14 -6.84 -1.55
N ALA A 68 -24.29 -5.88 -1.94
CA ALA A 68 -24.72 -4.76 -2.78
C ALA A 68 -25.17 -5.21 -4.18
N GLY A 69 -24.43 -6.14 -4.79
CA GLY A 69 -24.77 -6.71 -6.10
C GLY A 69 -26.08 -7.49 -6.08
N VAL A 70 -26.29 -8.33 -5.06
CA VAL A 70 -27.55 -9.09 -4.89
C VAL A 70 -28.73 -8.13 -4.71
N CYS A 71 -28.58 -7.11 -3.86
CA CYS A 71 -29.65 -6.14 -3.62
C CYS A 71 -29.97 -5.29 -4.86
N GLY A 72 -28.95 -4.77 -5.56
CA GLY A 72 -29.11 -3.99 -6.80
C GLY A 72 -29.70 -4.81 -7.95
N GLY A 73 -29.30 -6.09 -8.07
CA GLY A 73 -29.87 -7.00 -9.05
C GLY A 73 -31.34 -7.35 -8.77
N LEU A 74 -31.72 -7.53 -7.50
CA LEU A 74 -33.11 -7.76 -7.08
C LEU A 74 -34.02 -6.57 -7.40
N VAL A 75 -33.53 -5.35 -7.20
CA VAL A 75 -34.25 -4.12 -7.58
C VAL A 75 -34.41 -4.04 -9.10
N GLY A 76 -33.34 -4.29 -9.87
CA GLY A 76 -33.39 -4.31 -11.34
C GLY A 76 -34.36 -5.35 -11.89
N HIS A 77 -34.34 -6.57 -11.33
CA HIS A 77 -35.27 -7.63 -11.68
C HIS A 77 -36.72 -7.23 -11.40
N SER A 78 -36.98 -6.64 -10.23
CA SER A 78 -38.33 -6.21 -9.84
C SER A 78 -38.87 -5.14 -10.79
N VAL A 79 -38.08 -4.12 -11.13
CA VAL A 79 -38.50 -3.04 -12.04
C VAL A 79 -38.75 -3.55 -13.46
N THR A 80 -37.94 -4.46 -13.98
CA THR A 80 -38.18 -5.05 -15.30
C THR A 80 -39.40 -5.97 -15.29
N ASN A 81 -39.64 -6.70 -14.20
CA ASN A 81 -40.83 -7.54 -14.04
C ASN A 81 -42.14 -6.74 -13.99
N LEU A 82 -42.13 -5.50 -13.51
CA LEU A 82 -43.32 -4.62 -13.58
C LEU A 82 -43.57 -4.06 -14.98
N GLN A 83 -42.53 -3.94 -15.81
CA GLN A 83 -42.61 -3.33 -17.14
C GLN A 83 -42.91 -4.34 -18.26
N CYS A 84 -42.84 -5.63 -17.98
CA CYS A 84 -43.24 -6.70 -18.91
C CYS A 84 -44.33 -7.55 -18.25
N ALA A 85 -45.57 -7.38 -18.70
CA ALA A 85 -46.71 -8.17 -18.21
C ALA A 85 -46.68 -9.63 -18.69
N ASP A 86 -46.03 -9.89 -19.84
CA ASP A 86 -45.89 -11.22 -20.43
C ASP A 86 -44.43 -11.71 -20.28
N GLU A 87 -44.24 -12.63 -19.34
CA GLU A 87 -43.14 -13.56 -19.12
C GLU A 87 -41.91 -13.44 -20.05
N CYS A 88 -41.17 -12.34 -19.94
CA CYS A 88 -39.83 -12.21 -20.54
C CYS A 88 -38.75 -12.39 -19.45
N PRO A 89 -38.60 -13.60 -18.86
CA PRO A 89 -37.68 -13.84 -17.76
C PRO A 89 -36.22 -13.66 -18.19
N THR A 90 -35.94 -13.86 -19.48
CA THR A 90 -34.61 -13.62 -20.07
C THR A 90 -34.23 -12.15 -20.03
N LEU A 91 -35.17 -11.25 -20.34
CA LEU A 91 -34.92 -9.81 -20.34
C LEU A 91 -34.83 -9.28 -18.89
N ALA A 92 -35.75 -9.69 -18.02
CA ALA A 92 -35.71 -9.35 -16.59
C ALA A 92 -34.45 -9.87 -15.88
N GLY A 93 -34.03 -11.09 -16.20
CA GLY A 93 -32.78 -11.67 -15.74
C GLY A 93 -31.56 -10.87 -16.23
N SER A 94 -31.51 -10.51 -17.52
CA SER A 94 -30.38 -9.76 -18.08
C SER A 94 -30.20 -8.38 -17.47
N MET A 95 -31.30 -7.64 -17.24
CA MET A 95 -31.25 -6.32 -16.60
C MET A 95 -30.88 -6.42 -15.12
N GLY A 96 -31.34 -7.47 -14.42
CA GLY A 96 -30.89 -7.78 -13.06
C GLY A 96 -29.39 -8.05 -12.99
N VAL A 97 -28.83 -8.84 -13.93
CA VAL A 97 -27.39 -9.14 -13.99
C VAL A 97 -26.57 -7.90 -14.35
N LEU A 98 -27.02 -7.10 -15.32
CA LEU A 98 -26.36 -5.84 -15.69
C LEU A 98 -26.35 -4.85 -14.52
N GLY A 99 -27.47 -4.70 -13.82
CA GLY A 99 -27.58 -3.86 -12.62
C GLY A 99 -26.70 -4.34 -11.48
N ALA A 100 -26.68 -5.64 -11.21
CA ALA A 100 -25.81 -6.26 -10.21
C ALA A 100 -24.33 -6.03 -10.53
N GLY A 101 -23.93 -6.18 -11.80
CA GLY A 101 -22.56 -5.94 -12.25
C GLY A 101 -22.11 -4.50 -12.05
N LEU A 102 -22.94 -3.53 -12.48
CA LEU A 102 -22.63 -2.11 -12.32
C LEU A 102 -22.52 -1.71 -10.83
N ALA A 103 -23.45 -2.21 -10.00
CA ALA A 103 -23.43 -1.99 -8.56
C ALA A 103 -22.18 -2.59 -7.90
N ALA A 104 -21.81 -3.83 -8.28
CA ALA A 104 -20.62 -4.51 -7.76
C ALA A 104 -19.33 -3.75 -8.11
N VAL A 105 -19.22 -3.23 -9.33
CA VAL A 105 -18.06 -2.40 -9.75
C VAL A 105 -17.97 -1.14 -8.89
N GLY A 106 -19.07 -0.43 -8.69
CA GLY A 106 -19.10 0.79 -7.86
C GLY A 106 -18.68 0.54 -6.41
N VAL A 107 -19.27 -0.48 -5.77
CA VAL A 107 -18.92 -0.86 -4.39
C VAL A 107 -17.47 -1.35 -4.29
N GLY A 108 -16.97 -2.05 -5.31
CA GLY A 108 -15.57 -2.48 -5.35
C GLY A 108 -14.60 -1.30 -5.28
N ILE A 109 -14.87 -0.23 -6.03
CA ILE A 109 -14.04 0.99 -6.00
C ILE A 109 -14.09 1.63 -4.62
N VAL A 110 -15.28 1.85 -4.05
CA VAL A 110 -15.44 2.47 -2.73
C VAL A 110 -14.75 1.64 -1.63
N ALA A 111 -14.87 0.31 -1.68
CA ALA A 111 -14.20 -0.57 -0.74
C ALA A 111 -12.67 -0.45 -0.82
N VAL A 112 -12.10 -0.42 -2.03
CA VAL A 112 -10.65 -0.20 -2.21
C VAL A 112 -10.22 1.15 -1.65
N LEU A 113 -10.98 2.22 -1.90
CA LEU A 113 -10.69 3.55 -1.36
C LEU A 113 -10.75 3.57 0.18
N ALA A 114 -11.77 2.93 0.78
CA ALA A 114 -11.89 2.84 2.23
C ALA A 114 -10.74 2.03 2.85
N LEU A 115 -10.34 0.91 2.24
CA LEU A 115 -9.20 0.11 2.69
C LEU A 115 -7.88 0.88 2.56
N ARG A 116 -7.71 1.68 1.50
CA ARG A 116 -6.56 2.56 1.34
C ARG A 116 -6.51 3.59 2.48
N ALA A 117 -7.64 4.23 2.78
CA ALA A 117 -7.72 5.18 3.88
C ALA A 117 -7.41 4.52 5.23
N MET A 118 -7.93 3.33 5.50
CA MET A 118 -7.63 2.61 6.75
C MET A 118 -6.15 2.19 6.84
N SER A 119 -5.48 1.90 5.73
CA SER A 119 -4.06 1.51 5.70
C SER A 119 -3.12 2.68 6.04
N GLU A 120 -3.50 3.90 5.67
CA GLU A 120 -2.70 5.10 5.95
C GLU A 120 -2.72 5.42 7.45
N TRP A 121 -3.88 5.29 8.09
CA TRP A 121 -4.07 5.46 9.52
C TRP A 121 -3.33 4.41 10.34
N ARG A 122 -3.39 3.13 9.92
CA ARG A 122 -2.72 2.05 10.64
C ARG A 122 -1.20 2.17 10.64
N THR A 123 -0.64 2.72 9.56
CA THR A 123 0.80 2.98 9.47
C THR A 123 1.23 4.06 10.48
N GLY A 124 0.41 5.10 10.67
CA GLY A 124 0.65 6.13 11.69
C GLY A 124 0.61 5.60 13.13
N GLN A 125 -0.34 4.72 13.45
CA GLN A 125 -0.46 4.14 14.80
C GLN A 125 0.77 3.32 15.21
N LEU A 126 1.38 2.59 14.28
CA LEU A 126 2.61 1.83 14.54
C LEU A 126 3.80 2.75 14.82
N GLN A 127 3.88 3.89 14.14
CA GLN A 127 4.92 4.89 14.37
C GLN A 127 4.76 5.57 15.73
N GLN A 128 3.52 5.85 16.14
CA GLN A 128 3.25 6.42 17.45
C GLN A 128 3.63 5.45 18.57
N ALA A 129 3.28 4.17 18.45
CA ALA A 129 3.66 3.15 19.41
C ALA A 129 5.20 3.00 19.56
N ALA A 130 5.95 3.12 18.46
CA ALA A 130 7.42 3.09 18.51
C ALA A 130 8.03 4.36 19.11
N ARG A 131 7.31 5.50 19.05
CA ARG A 131 7.77 6.76 19.64
C ARG A 131 7.52 6.82 21.14
N ASP A 132 6.41 6.25 21.60
CA ASP A 132 6.07 6.17 23.02
C ASP A 132 7.04 5.25 23.79
N ASP A 133 7.68 4.28 23.11
CA ASP A 133 8.72 3.40 23.69
C ASP A 133 10.08 4.10 23.90
N HIS A 134 10.26 5.32 23.35
CA HIS A 134 11.47 6.12 23.56
C HIS A 134 11.16 7.36 24.42
N PRO A 135 11.12 7.23 25.76
CA PRO A 135 11.01 8.37 26.65
C PRO A 135 12.27 9.23 26.53
N VAL A 136 12.07 10.50 26.18
CA VAL A 136 13.13 11.52 26.14
C VAL A 136 13.23 12.16 27.53
N ASP A 137 14.10 11.60 28.36
CA ASP A 137 14.53 12.18 29.64
C ASP A 137 15.78 13.07 29.46
#